data_AF-D2QRE6-F1
#
_entry.id   AF-D2QRE6-F1
#
_cell.length_a   1.000
_cell.length_b   1.000
_cell.length_c   1.000
_cell.angle_alpha   90.00
_cell.angle_beta   90.00
_cell.angle_gamma   90.00
#
_symmetry.space_group_name_H-M   'P 1'
#
loop_
_entity.id
_entity.type
_entity.pdbx_description
1 polymer ?
#
loop_
_entity_poly.entity_id
_entity_poly.type
_entity_poly.pdbx_seq_one_letter_code
_entity_poly.pdbx_strand_id
1 'polypeptide(L)'
;MKNWFITCTKLGFIGSLLSLSPLDYWQPPNDSRIPAGAEGQQIRYGRELIAHTAKYLGPKGSVKHLSNGMNCQNCHLEAGTKVLGNNYSAVFSTYPKFRERSGSVETIVKRVSDCFERSLSGKAPDSSSREMKAIVAYIQWLGTDVPKGKRPDGVGLAKLPYLDRAADSTKGRMVYVAKCQVCHGKNGEGTKVAGASEYVYPPMWGPHSYNDGAGLYRLSGFAGYVKNNMPFGASYASPQLTDEEAWDVAAFVNAMPRPHKDQSKDWPILASKPVDFPLGPYADGFSERQHKFGPFQPIADARKVK
;
A
#
# COMPACT_ATOMS: atom_id res chain seq x y z
N MET A 1 19.33 40.90 -67.60
CA MET A 1 18.54 39.72 -68.02
C MET A 1 19.04 38.49 -67.28
N LYS A 2 18.23 38.01 -66.32
CA LYS A 2 17.98 36.61 -65.89
C LYS A 2 17.68 36.57 -64.39
N ASN A 3 16.37 36.66 -64.11
CA ASN A 3 15.75 36.39 -62.81
C ASN A 3 15.87 34.90 -62.46
N TRP A 4 16.34 34.57 -61.27
CA TRP A 4 16.06 33.29 -60.62
C TRP A 4 15.50 33.58 -59.23
N PHE A 5 14.18 33.47 -59.11
CA PHE A 5 13.46 33.40 -57.84
C PHE A 5 13.68 32.00 -57.26
N ILE A 6 14.29 31.91 -56.08
CA ILE A 6 14.29 30.67 -55.28
C ILE A 6 13.29 30.89 -54.14
N THR A 7 12.15 30.22 -54.27
CA THR A 7 11.10 30.12 -53.26
C THR A 7 11.59 29.36 -52.03
N CYS A 8 11.44 29.98 -50.86
CA CYS A 8 11.72 29.38 -49.56
C CYS A 8 10.57 28.45 -49.17
N THR A 9 10.75 27.14 -49.34
CA THR A 9 9.80 26.13 -48.90
C THR A 9 9.95 25.91 -47.40
N LYS A 10 9.05 26.49 -46.60
CA LYS A 10 8.89 26.14 -45.19
C LYS A 10 8.40 24.69 -45.09
N LEU A 11 9.26 23.76 -44.69
CA LEU A 11 8.84 22.46 -44.18
C LEU A 11 8.06 22.68 -42.88
N GLY A 12 6.74 22.50 -42.94
CA GLY A 12 5.89 22.41 -41.76
C GLY A 12 6.09 21.06 -41.08
N PHE A 13 6.88 21.04 -40.01
CA PHE A 13 6.82 19.95 -39.03
C PHE A 13 5.53 20.13 -38.22
N ILE A 14 4.45 19.47 -38.66
CA ILE A 14 3.27 19.27 -37.82
C ILE A 14 3.64 18.16 -36.84
N GLY A 15 4.29 18.55 -35.75
CA GLY A 15 4.40 17.69 -34.58
C GLY A 15 2.99 17.52 -34.01
N SER A 16 2.42 16.32 -34.15
CA SER A 16 1.24 15.94 -33.37
C SER A 16 1.59 16.07 -31.89
N LEU A 17 1.14 17.16 -31.28
CA LEU A 17 0.92 17.25 -29.85
C LEU A 17 -0.11 16.17 -29.51
N LEU A 18 0.36 14.97 -29.18
CA LEU A 18 -0.43 14.03 -28.40
C LEU A 18 -0.81 14.77 -27.12
N SER A 19 -2.03 15.28 -27.06
CA SER A 19 -2.60 15.74 -25.80
C SER A 19 -2.58 14.54 -24.88
N LEU A 20 -1.68 14.55 -23.90
CA LEU A 20 -1.76 13.65 -22.76
C LEU A 20 -3.07 14.03 -22.05
N SER A 21 -4.15 13.35 -22.39
CA SER A 21 -5.37 13.38 -21.58
C SER A 21 -4.93 13.00 -20.16
N PRO A 22 -5.23 13.82 -19.14
CA PRO A 22 -4.91 13.45 -17.78
C PRO A 22 -5.51 12.07 -17.50
N LEU A 23 -4.72 11.18 -16.88
CA LEU A 23 -5.19 9.86 -16.50
C LEU A 23 -6.48 10.00 -15.71
N ASP A 24 -7.56 9.37 -16.18
CA ASP A 24 -8.84 9.36 -15.49
C ASP A 24 -8.77 8.36 -14.34
N TYR A 25 -8.15 8.78 -13.24
CA TYR A 25 -8.00 7.95 -12.06
C TYR A 25 -9.36 7.68 -11.43
N TRP A 26 -9.51 6.45 -10.93
CA TRP A 26 -10.71 6.02 -10.22
C TRP A 26 -11.13 7.02 -9.14
N GLN A 27 -12.42 7.33 -9.13
CA GLN A 27 -13.07 8.10 -8.08
C GLN A 27 -13.96 7.20 -7.23
N PRO A 28 -13.95 7.33 -5.89
CA PRO A 28 -14.86 6.59 -5.04
C PRO A 28 -16.33 6.99 -5.32
N PRO A 29 -17.29 6.06 -5.18
CA PRO A 29 -18.70 6.41 -5.15
C PRO A 29 -18.97 7.49 -4.09
N ASN A 30 -19.82 8.47 -4.41
CA ASN A 30 -20.20 9.50 -3.44
C ASN A 30 -20.98 8.89 -2.27
N ASP A 31 -20.71 9.33 -1.04
CA ASP A 31 -21.37 8.83 0.18
C ASP A 31 -22.91 8.97 0.18
N SER A 32 -23.44 9.91 -0.60
CA SER A 32 -24.89 10.07 -0.82
C SER A 32 -25.53 8.87 -1.55
N ARG A 33 -24.71 8.05 -2.24
CA ARG A 33 -25.15 6.81 -2.89
C ARG A 33 -25.18 5.60 -1.96
N ILE A 34 -24.77 5.74 -0.70
CA ILE A 34 -24.97 4.68 0.29
C ILE A 34 -26.48 4.54 0.53
N PRO A 35 -27.09 3.35 0.33
CA PRO A 35 -28.53 3.17 0.45
C PRO A 35 -29.04 3.50 1.86
N ALA A 36 -30.35 3.73 1.99
CA ALA A 36 -30.98 3.85 3.30
C ALA A 36 -31.16 2.46 3.97
N GLY A 37 -31.57 2.45 5.23
CA GLY A 37 -31.92 1.21 5.95
C GLY A 37 -30.71 0.36 6.37
N ALA A 38 -30.96 -0.93 6.59
CA ALA A 38 -29.98 -1.84 7.21
C ALA A 38 -28.70 -2.03 6.38
N GLU A 39 -28.83 -2.12 5.05
CA GLU A 39 -27.68 -2.25 4.14
C GLU A 39 -26.75 -1.03 4.24
N GLY A 40 -27.33 0.17 4.18
CA GLY A 40 -26.58 1.41 4.34
C GLY A 40 -25.88 1.53 5.68
N GLN A 41 -26.56 1.14 6.76
CA GLN A 41 -25.97 1.13 8.11
C GLN A 41 -24.78 0.16 8.19
N GLN A 42 -24.87 -1.00 7.54
CA GLN A 42 -23.78 -1.96 7.47
C GLN A 42 -22.57 -1.41 6.70
N ILE A 43 -22.79 -0.74 5.56
CA ILE A 43 -21.72 -0.09 4.78
C ILE A 43 -21.05 1.02 5.59
N ARG A 44 -21.84 1.90 6.24
CA ARG A 44 -21.30 2.97 7.10
C ARG A 44 -20.50 2.40 8.26
N TYR A 45 -21.00 1.34 8.91
CA TYR A 45 -20.25 0.67 9.97
C TYR A 45 -18.95 0.04 9.45
N GLY A 46 -18.95 -0.52 8.25
CA GLY A 46 -17.75 -1.02 7.58
C GLY A 46 -16.70 0.08 7.38
N ARG A 47 -17.12 1.26 6.92
CA ARG A 47 -16.25 2.43 6.79
C ARG A 47 -15.67 2.87 8.14
N GLU A 48 -16.51 2.94 9.18
CA GLU A 48 -16.08 3.24 10.54
C GLU A 48 -15.04 2.24 11.05
N LEU A 49 -15.22 0.94 10.80
CA LEU A 49 -14.25 -0.09 11.19
C LEU A 49 -12.92 0.05 10.44
N ILE A 50 -12.92 0.53 9.20
CA ILE A 50 -11.68 0.77 8.45
C ILE A 50 -10.98 2.05 8.92
N ALA A 51 -11.74 3.13 9.13
CA ALA A 51 -11.23 4.41 9.58
C ALA A 51 -10.71 4.35 11.03
N HIS A 52 -11.45 3.66 11.90
CA HIS A 52 -11.30 3.65 13.34
C HIS A 52 -11.17 2.24 13.91
N THR A 53 -10.44 1.36 13.24
CA THR A 53 -10.32 -0.07 13.64
C THR A 53 -9.96 -0.24 15.11
N ALA A 54 -9.02 0.54 15.64
CA ALA A 54 -8.56 0.45 17.01
C ALA A 54 -9.61 0.87 18.05
N LYS A 55 -10.55 1.75 17.68
CA LYS A 55 -11.69 2.13 18.53
C LYS A 55 -12.61 0.94 18.83
N TYR A 56 -12.77 0.04 17.87
CA TYR A 56 -13.67 -1.11 17.99
C TYR A 56 -12.92 -2.41 18.32
N LEU A 57 -11.77 -2.62 17.70
CA LEU A 57 -11.04 -3.88 17.63
C LEU A 57 -9.60 -3.80 18.14
N GLY A 58 -9.17 -2.63 18.65
CA GLY A 58 -7.86 -2.41 19.23
C GLY A 58 -7.72 -2.94 20.65
N PRO A 59 -6.57 -2.71 21.31
CA PRO A 59 -6.33 -3.17 22.69
C PRO A 59 -7.29 -2.58 23.73
N LYS A 60 -7.91 -1.43 23.40
CA LYS A 60 -8.97 -0.77 24.19
C LYS A 60 -10.28 -0.70 23.38
N GLY A 61 -10.48 -1.63 22.46
CA GLY A 61 -11.59 -1.63 21.53
C GLY A 61 -12.92 -1.93 22.22
N SER A 62 -13.99 -1.23 21.82
CA SER A 62 -15.32 -1.38 22.44
C SER A 62 -16.04 -2.68 22.07
N VAL A 63 -15.56 -3.44 21.08
CA VAL A 63 -16.19 -4.68 20.59
C VAL A 63 -15.36 -5.89 20.97
N LYS A 64 -14.08 -5.92 20.58
CA LYS A 64 -13.11 -6.99 20.90
C LYS A 64 -11.69 -6.44 20.92
N HIS A 65 -10.75 -7.22 21.45
CA HIS A 65 -9.33 -6.87 21.47
C HIS A 65 -8.55 -7.77 20.51
N LEU A 66 -8.56 -7.41 19.22
CA LEU A 66 -8.05 -8.27 18.14
C LEU A 66 -6.82 -7.71 17.41
N SER A 67 -6.42 -6.45 17.64
CA SER A 67 -5.37 -5.76 16.87
C SER A 67 -4.38 -4.96 17.72
N ASN A 68 -3.28 -4.49 17.11
CA ASN A 68 -2.18 -3.75 17.73
C ASN A 68 -2.43 -2.24 17.98
N GLY A 69 -3.67 -1.76 17.78
CA GLY A 69 -4.06 -0.38 18.04
C GLY A 69 -3.90 0.58 16.87
N MET A 70 -3.43 0.09 15.72
CA MET A 70 -3.51 0.80 14.43
C MET A 70 -4.89 0.64 13.78
N ASN A 71 -5.16 1.49 12.79
CA ASN A 71 -6.34 1.46 11.95
C ASN A 71 -5.98 0.98 10.53
N CYS A 72 -6.92 0.31 9.85
CA CYS A 72 -6.75 -0.04 8.43
C CYS A 72 -6.40 1.21 7.60
N GLN A 73 -7.01 2.35 7.92
CA GLN A 73 -6.75 3.61 7.23
C GLN A 73 -5.31 4.13 7.33
N ASN A 74 -4.53 3.67 8.32
CA ASN A 74 -3.13 4.06 8.43
C ASN A 74 -2.29 3.58 7.24
N CYS A 75 -2.78 2.60 6.48
CA CYS A 75 -2.16 2.10 5.24
C CYS A 75 -3.09 2.20 4.02
N HIS A 76 -4.39 2.42 4.23
CA HIS A 76 -5.44 2.53 3.23
C HIS A 76 -6.12 3.89 3.38
N LEU A 77 -5.46 4.94 2.90
CA LEU A 77 -5.76 6.32 3.26
C LEU A 77 -7.18 6.72 2.87
N GLU A 78 -7.77 7.63 3.67
CA GLU A 78 -9.15 8.10 3.52
C GLU A 78 -10.15 6.93 3.56
N ALA A 79 -9.95 6.01 4.50
CA ALA A 79 -10.72 4.75 4.58
C ALA A 79 -10.73 3.96 3.26
N GLY A 80 -9.61 3.99 2.53
CA GLY A 80 -9.41 3.24 1.30
C GLY A 80 -9.99 3.88 0.04
N THR A 81 -10.19 5.20 0.03
CA THR A 81 -10.65 5.95 -1.16
C THR A 81 -9.56 6.78 -1.82
N LYS A 82 -8.40 6.98 -1.17
CA LYS A 82 -7.33 7.81 -1.74
C LYS A 82 -6.66 7.16 -2.96
N VAL A 83 -6.64 7.87 -4.09
CA VAL A 83 -5.89 7.48 -5.31
C VAL A 83 -4.41 7.29 -4.99
N LEU A 84 -3.84 6.14 -5.38
CA LEU A 84 -2.46 5.72 -5.07
C LEU A 84 -2.10 5.72 -3.57
N GLY A 85 -3.11 5.79 -2.70
CA GLY A 85 -3.04 5.64 -1.24
C GLY A 85 -3.50 4.26 -0.78
N ASN A 86 -3.26 3.23 -1.61
CA ASN A 86 -3.68 1.84 -1.39
C ASN A 86 -5.21 1.66 -1.30
N ASN A 87 -5.98 2.36 -2.13
CA ASN A 87 -7.45 2.24 -2.12
C ASN A 87 -7.97 0.82 -2.42
N TYR A 88 -9.26 0.61 -2.15
CA TYR A 88 -9.94 -0.68 -2.30
C TYR A 88 -10.64 -0.88 -3.65
N SER A 89 -10.57 0.09 -4.57
CA SER A 89 -11.34 0.14 -5.82
C SER A 89 -11.36 -1.17 -6.62
N ALA A 90 -10.21 -1.82 -6.79
CA ALA A 90 -10.10 -3.07 -7.55
C ALA A 90 -10.45 -4.33 -6.76
N VAL A 91 -10.75 -4.26 -5.46
CA VAL A 91 -10.92 -5.46 -4.64
C VAL A 91 -12.18 -6.23 -5.07
N PHE A 92 -13.33 -5.56 -5.16
CA PHE A 92 -14.58 -6.23 -5.53
C PHE A 92 -14.57 -6.78 -6.96
N SER A 93 -14.03 -6.00 -7.89
CA SER A 93 -13.96 -6.39 -9.30
C SER A 93 -13.06 -7.59 -9.54
N THR A 94 -11.98 -7.75 -8.75
CA THR A 94 -10.97 -8.80 -9.00
C THR A 94 -11.07 -10.03 -8.10
N TYR A 95 -11.80 -9.98 -6.98
CA TYR A 95 -11.95 -11.13 -6.08
C TYR A 95 -13.20 -11.98 -6.42
N PRO A 96 -13.19 -13.31 -6.19
CA PRO A 96 -12.07 -14.10 -5.66
C PRO A 96 -10.89 -14.18 -6.64
N LYS A 97 -9.67 -14.24 -6.09
CA LYS A 97 -8.43 -14.17 -6.87
C LYS A 97 -7.37 -15.15 -6.34
N PHE A 98 -6.63 -15.79 -7.25
CA PHE A 98 -5.43 -16.54 -6.88
C PHE A 98 -4.35 -15.63 -6.29
N ARG A 99 -3.75 -16.06 -5.18
CA ARG A 99 -2.73 -15.32 -4.45
C ARG A 99 -1.52 -16.23 -4.24
N GLU A 100 -0.39 -15.81 -4.79
CA GLU A 100 0.87 -16.54 -4.80
C GLU A 100 1.36 -16.85 -3.38
N ARG A 101 1.13 -15.92 -2.45
CA ARG A 101 1.48 -16.09 -1.04
C ARG A 101 0.81 -17.31 -0.41
N SER A 102 -0.49 -17.52 -0.64
CA SER A 102 -1.20 -18.66 -0.06
C SER A 102 -1.27 -19.86 -1.00
N GLY A 103 -0.86 -19.71 -2.26
CA GLY A 103 -0.99 -20.73 -3.30
C GLY A 103 -2.43 -21.14 -3.58
N SER A 104 -3.42 -20.28 -3.27
CA SER A 104 -4.84 -20.61 -3.41
C SER A 104 -5.67 -19.41 -3.88
N VAL A 105 -6.92 -19.69 -4.26
CA VAL A 105 -7.91 -18.67 -4.60
C VAL A 105 -8.51 -18.10 -3.32
N GLU A 106 -8.31 -16.81 -3.08
CA GLU A 106 -8.75 -16.13 -1.87
C GLU A 106 -10.02 -15.31 -2.09
N THR A 107 -10.85 -15.24 -1.05
CA THR A 107 -12.02 -14.36 -0.95
C THR A 107 -11.64 -12.99 -0.37
N ILE A 108 -12.56 -12.02 -0.41
CA ILE A 108 -12.37 -10.73 0.26
C ILE A 108 -12.24 -10.93 1.79
N VAL A 109 -13.00 -11.87 2.37
CA VAL A 109 -12.89 -12.24 3.79
C VAL A 109 -11.47 -12.69 4.13
N LYS A 110 -10.90 -13.62 3.36
CA LYS A 110 -9.52 -14.10 3.58
C LYS A 110 -8.50 -12.95 3.46
N ARG A 111 -8.68 -12.06 2.48
CA ARG A 111 -7.85 -10.85 2.34
C ARG A 111 -7.90 -9.97 3.59
N VAL A 112 -9.08 -9.74 4.15
CA VAL A 112 -9.28 -8.92 5.36
C VAL A 112 -8.66 -9.62 6.58
N SER A 113 -8.89 -10.93 6.74
CA SER A 113 -8.27 -11.73 7.80
C SER A 113 -6.75 -11.63 7.79
N ASP A 114 -6.12 -11.76 6.61
CA ASP A 114 -4.67 -11.63 6.47
C ASP A 114 -4.17 -10.23 6.85
N CYS A 115 -4.94 -9.18 6.59
CA CYS A 115 -4.61 -7.83 7.03
C CYS A 115 -4.61 -7.72 8.56
N PHE A 116 -5.59 -8.30 9.25
CA PHE A 116 -5.60 -8.34 10.73
C PHE A 116 -4.37 -9.05 11.29
N GLU A 117 -4.03 -10.20 10.73
CA GLU A 117 -2.93 -11.02 11.23
C GLU A 117 -1.54 -10.47 10.89
N ARG A 118 -1.44 -9.55 9.93
CA ARG A 118 -0.16 -9.06 9.41
C ARG A 118 0.03 -7.57 9.67
N SER A 119 -0.79 -6.75 9.04
CA SER A 119 -0.73 -5.30 9.17
C SER A 119 -1.13 -4.83 10.56
N LEU A 120 -2.11 -5.49 11.18
CA LEU A 120 -2.55 -5.16 12.55
C LEU A 120 -1.98 -6.08 13.62
N SER A 121 -1.02 -6.94 13.24
CA SER A 121 -0.29 -7.89 14.10
C SER A 121 -1.19 -8.58 15.15
N GLY A 122 -2.39 -8.98 14.72
CA GLY A 122 -3.47 -9.40 15.59
C GLY A 122 -4.08 -10.74 15.19
N LYS A 123 -5.37 -10.91 15.49
CA LYS A 123 -6.17 -12.07 15.11
C LYS A 123 -7.34 -11.61 14.25
N ALA A 124 -7.63 -12.36 13.20
CA ALA A 124 -8.79 -12.06 12.37
C ALA A 124 -10.10 -12.19 13.17
N PRO A 125 -11.10 -11.30 12.97
CA PRO A 125 -12.44 -11.53 13.46
C PRO A 125 -13.06 -12.75 12.76
N ASP A 126 -14.04 -13.37 13.42
CA ASP A 126 -14.80 -14.49 12.85
C ASP A 126 -15.42 -14.08 11.51
N SER A 127 -15.37 -14.98 10.51
CA SER A 127 -15.84 -14.68 9.15
C SER A 127 -17.34 -14.36 9.08
N SER A 128 -18.11 -14.87 10.03
CA SER A 128 -19.55 -14.65 10.16
C SER A 128 -19.91 -13.46 11.06
N SER A 129 -18.92 -12.85 11.73
CA SER A 129 -19.12 -11.70 12.62
C SER A 129 -19.72 -10.49 11.90
N ARG A 130 -20.44 -9.67 12.67
CA ARG A 130 -21.00 -8.40 12.19
C ARG A 130 -19.90 -7.50 11.63
N GLU A 131 -18.75 -7.44 12.30
CA GLU A 131 -17.62 -6.59 11.94
C GLU A 131 -16.99 -7.01 10.61
N MET A 132 -16.74 -8.31 10.42
CA MET A 132 -16.22 -8.81 9.14
C MET A 132 -17.20 -8.55 8.00
N LYS A 133 -18.48 -8.85 8.20
CA LYS A 133 -19.54 -8.60 7.19
C LYS A 133 -19.66 -7.12 6.84
N ALA A 134 -19.50 -6.21 7.81
CA ALA A 134 -19.55 -4.78 7.57
C ALA A 134 -18.33 -4.29 6.78
N ILE A 135 -17.11 -4.69 7.16
CA ILE A 135 -15.88 -4.36 6.43
C ILE A 135 -15.97 -4.83 4.97
N VAL A 136 -16.41 -6.06 4.74
CA VAL A 136 -16.59 -6.62 3.40
C VAL A 136 -17.64 -5.84 2.62
N ALA A 137 -18.80 -5.53 3.21
CA ALA A 137 -19.86 -4.76 2.53
C ALA A 137 -19.35 -3.38 2.07
N TYR A 138 -18.58 -2.68 2.91
CA TYR A 138 -17.99 -1.39 2.52
C TYR A 138 -16.96 -1.52 1.39
N ILE A 139 -16.06 -2.52 1.46
CA ILE A 139 -15.08 -2.78 0.39
C ILE A 139 -15.78 -3.13 -0.93
N GLN A 140 -16.88 -3.88 -0.88
CA GLN A 140 -17.70 -4.20 -2.04
C GLN A 140 -18.38 -2.97 -2.61
N TRP A 141 -18.99 -2.14 -1.75
CA TRP A 141 -19.64 -0.90 -2.14
C TRP A 141 -18.67 0.05 -2.86
N LEU A 142 -17.44 0.23 -2.36
CA LEU A 142 -16.44 1.07 -3.03
C LEU A 142 -16.11 0.65 -4.46
N GLY A 143 -16.21 -0.65 -4.76
CA GLY A 143 -15.88 -1.20 -6.07
C GLY A 143 -17.09 -1.41 -6.99
N THR A 144 -18.28 -0.94 -6.64
CA THR A 144 -19.52 -1.22 -7.39
C THR A 144 -19.49 -0.71 -8.83
N ASP A 145 -18.85 0.43 -9.08
CA ASP A 145 -18.74 1.00 -10.44
C ASP A 145 -17.53 0.47 -11.23
N VAL A 146 -16.73 -0.42 -10.65
CA VAL A 146 -15.57 -1.01 -11.33
C VAL A 146 -16.00 -2.30 -12.03
N PRO A 147 -15.93 -2.39 -13.38
CA PRO A 147 -16.38 -3.57 -14.10
C PRO A 147 -15.64 -4.84 -13.65
N LYS A 148 -16.34 -5.98 -13.64
CA LYS A 148 -15.76 -7.25 -13.21
C LYS A 148 -14.48 -7.59 -13.98
N GLY A 149 -13.45 -8.04 -13.25
CA GLY A 149 -12.14 -8.37 -13.83
C GLY A 149 -11.25 -7.17 -14.19
N LYS A 150 -11.76 -5.94 -14.11
CA LYS A 150 -10.98 -4.73 -14.39
C LYS A 150 -10.25 -4.22 -13.16
N ARG A 151 -9.10 -3.59 -13.40
CA ARG A 151 -8.33 -2.83 -12.42
C ARG A 151 -8.27 -1.40 -12.96
N PRO A 152 -8.94 -0.43 -12.32
CA PRO A 152 -8.91 0.94 -12.81
C PRO A 152 -7.56 1.60 -12.50
N ASP A 153 -7.29 2.73 -13.12
CA ASP A 153 -6.08 3.50 -12.85
C ASP A 153 -6.15 4.13 -11.45
N GLY A 154 -4.98 4.31 -10.84
CA GLY A 154 -4.88 4.85 -9.47
C GLY A 154 -5.04 3.81 -8.35
N VAL A 155 -5.17 2.52 -8.69
CA VAL A 155 -5.23 1.41 -7.71
C VAL A 155 -3.88 1.17 -7.04
N GLY A 156 -3.92 0.91 -5.74
CA GLY A 156 -2.76 0.38 -5.01
C GLY A 156 -1.73 1.45 -4.69
N LEU A 157 -0.46 1.13 -4.87
CA LEU A 157 0.69 1.96 -4.54
C LEU A 157 1.49 2.23 -5.81
N ALA A 158 2.19 3.36 -5.87
CA ALA A 158 3.12 3.64 -6.96
C ALA A 158 4.20 2.55 -7.05
N LYS A 159 4.62 2.23 -8.28
CA LYS A 159 5.78 1.39 -8.52
C LYS A 159 6.92 2.30 -8.94
N LEU A 160 7.89 2.49 -8.04
CA LEU A 160 9.07 3.28 -8.33
C LEU A 160 10.05 2.47 -9.19
N PRO A 161 10.85 3.12 -10.05
CA PRO A 161 12.01 2.50 -10.66
C PRO A 161 12.91 1.89 -9.59
N TYR A 162 13.55 0.76 -9.92
CA TYR A 162 14.57 0.20 -9.04
C TYR A 162 15.81 1.09 -9.04
N LEU A 163 16.42 1.22 -7.86
CA LEU A 163 17.73 1.83 -7.74
C LEU A 163 18.78 0.91 -8.40
N ASP A 164 19.80 1.55 -8.97
CA ASP A 164 21.03 0.89 -9.45
C ASP A 164 21.94 0.42 -8.29
N ARG A 165 21.64 0.90 -7.08
CA ARG A 165 22.28 0.54 -5.80
C ARG A 165 21.30 -0.12 -4.82
N ALA A 166 21.82 -0.62 -3.71
CA ALA A 166 20.98 -0.95 -2.56
C ALA A 166 20.42 0.35 -1.93
N ALA A 167 19.21 0.26 -1.39
CA ALA A 167 18.62 1.30 -0.56
C ALA A 167 19.44 1.45 0.74
N ASP A 168 19.76 2.68 1.10
CA ASP A 168 20.69 3.04 2.16
C ASP A 168 19.92 3.47 3.42
N SER A 169 19.93 2.61 4.43
CA SER A 169 19.28 2.87 5.73
C SER A 169 19.86 4.09 6.46
N THR A 170 21.14 4.42 6.27
CA THR A 170 21.76 5.61 6.88
C THR A 170 21.21 6.88 6.24
N LYS A 171 21.09 6.92 4.91
CA LYS A 171 20.40 8.03 4.21
C LYS A 171 18.92 8.10 4.60
N GLY A 172 18.27 6.94 4.70
CA GLY A 172 16.88 6.84 5.14
C GLY A 172 16.65 7.42 6.53
N ARG A 173 17.59 7.23 7.46
CA ARG A 173 17.53 7.85 8.78
C ARG A 173 17.53 9.37 8.70
N MET A 174 18.36 9.96 7.83
CA MET A 174 18.39 11.42 7.66
C MET A 174 17.05 11.94 7.13
N VAL A 175 16.46 11.26 6.14
CA VAL A 175 15.11 11.58 5.64
C VAL A 175 14.09 11.46 6.77
N TYR A 176 14.13 10.39 7.56
CA TYR A 176 13.20 10.18 8.67
C TYR A 176 13.26 11.31 9.70
N VAL A 177 14.47 11.67 10.15
CA VAL A 177 14.67 12.75 11.13
C VAL A 177 14.16 14.08 10.59
N ALA A 178 14.45 14.39 9.31
CA ALA A 178 14.08 15.66 8.71
C ALA A 178 12.57 15.78 8.40
N LYS A 179 11.91 14.68 7.99
CA LYS A 179 10.58 14.73 7.37
C LYS A 179 9.49 13.89 8.06
N CYS A 180 9.85 12.93 8.90
CA CYS A 180 8.90 11.95 9.45
C CYS A 180 8.79 11.97 10.98
N GLN A 181 9.90 12.23 11.66
CA GLN A 181 10.04 12.12 13.12
C GLN A 181 9.04 13.01 13.88
N VAL A 182 8.72 14.19 13.36
CA VAL A 182 7.81 15.13 14.02
C VAL A 182 6.41 14.55 14.27
N CYS A 183 5.96 13.61 13.42
CA CYS A 183 4.68 12.93 13.57
C CYS A 183 4.83 11.53 14.16
N HIS A 184 5.80 10.76 13.67
CA HIS A 184 5.95 9.34 14.00
C HIS A 184 6.83 9.05 15.22
N GLY A 185 7.41 10.09 15.84
CA GLY A 185 8.25 9.97 17.04
C GLY A 185 9.70 9.62 16.72
N LYS A 186 10.59 9.85 17.69
CA LYS A 186 12.05 9.61 17.53
C LYS A 186 12.36 8.12 17.38
N ASN A 187 11.56 7.28 18.02
CA ASN A 187 11.69 5.83 18.03
C ASN A 187 10.57 5.15 17.24
N GLY A 188 9.91 5.87 16.32
CA GLY A 188 8.85 5.30 15.47
C GLY A 188 7.63 4.83 16.24
N GLU A 189 7.46 5.28 17.48
CA GLU A 189 6.41 4.89 18.42
C GLU A 189 5.03 5.45 18.06
N GLY A 190 4.98 6.37 17.09
CA GLY A 190 3.77 7.09 16.73
C GLY A 190 3.40 8.13 17.79
N THR A 191 2.26 8.77 17.60
CA THR A 191 1.71 9.72 18.58
C THR A 191 0.31 9.29 18.98
N LYS A 192 0.07 9.21 20.28
CA LYS A 192 -1.21 8.82 20.87
C LYS A 192 -1.56 9.75 22.02
N VAL A 193 -2.79 10.26 22.02
CA VAL A 193 -3.30 11.06 23.14
C VAL A 193 -3.50 10.15 24.35
N ALA A 194 -3.13 10.63 25.54
CA ALA A 194 -3.31 9.88 26.78
C ALA A 194 -4.79 9.46 26.95
N GLY A 195 -5.01 8.19 27.30
CA GLY A 195 -6.36 7.63 27.44
C GLY A 195 -7.04 7.24 26.13
N ALA A 196 -6.60 7.74 24.96
CA ALA A 196 -7.22 7.41 23.68
C ALA A 196 -7.09 5.92 23.33
N SER A 197 -8.03 5.41 22.54
CA SER A 197 -7.99 4.08 21.94
C SER A 197 -7.11 4.03 20.69
N GLU A 198 -6.99 5.15 19.98
CA GLU A 198 -6.37 5.24 18.65
C GLU A 198 -5.09 6.08 18.66
N TYR A 199 -4.22 5.85 17.68
CA TYR A 199 -3.08 6.73 17.38
C TYR A 199 -3.54 7.90 16.52
N VAL A 200 -2.99 9.10 16.79
CA VAL A 200 -3.06 10.24 15.86
C VAL A 200 -2.13 9.98 14.69
N TYR A 201 -0.90 9.54 14.97
CA TYR A 201 0.07 9.09 13.99
C TYR A 201 0.51 7.66 14.33
N PRO A 202 0.42 6.71 13.39
CA PRO A 202 0.65 5.30 13.69
C PRO A 202 2.13 5.01 14.00
N PRO A 203 2.42 3.98 14.81
CA PRO A 203 3.77 3.47 15.00
C PRO A 203 4.31 2.85 13.71
N MET A 204 5.55 3.18 13.37
CA MET A 204 6.23 2.73 12.15
C MET A 204 7.02 1.42 12.35
N TRP A 205 7.46 1.18 13.59
CA TRP A 205 8.10 -0.04 14.05
C TRP A 205 7.86 -0.24 15.56
N GLY A 206 8.51 -1.23 16.16
CA GLY A 206 8.30 -1.59 17.56
C GLY A 206 7.07 -2.49 17.78
N PRO A 207 6.75 -2.82 19.04
CA PRO A 207 5.79 -3.89 19.38
C PRO A 207 4.34 -3.60 18.94
N HIS A 208 4.00 -2.34 18.66
CA HIS A 208 2.65 -1.93 18.27
C HIS A 208 2.48 -1.66 16.77
N SER A 209 3.54 -1.86 15.97
CA SER A 209 3.47 -1.70 14.51
C SER A 209 3.09 -3.02 13.79
N TYR A 210 3.06 -2.97 12.47
CA TYR A 210 2.82 -4.13 11.61
C TYR A 210 3.97 -5.14 11.74
N ASN A 211 3.66 -6.42 11.63
CA ASN A 211 4.67 -7.48 11.69
C ASN A 211 5.41 -7.66 10.36
N ASP A 212 6.47 -8.46 10.40
CA ASP A 212 7.30 -8.80 9.23
C ASP A 212 6.60 -9.67 8.16
N GLY A 213 5.34 -10.05 8.38
CA GLY A 213 4.48 -10.68 7.36
C GLY A 213 3.63 -9.68 6.55
N ALA A 214 3.64 -8.39 6.91
CA ALA A 214 2.83 -7.36 6.28
C ALA A 214 3.33 -6.96 4.88
N GLY A 215 2.40 -6.54 4.02
CA GLY A 215 2.73 -6.13 2.65
C GLY A 215 3.72 -4.96 2.57
N LEU A 216 3.64 -4.02 3.54
CA LEU A 216 4.52 -2.85 3.65
C LEU A 216 5.88 -3.16 4.29
N TYR A 217 6.11 -4.38 4.79
CA TYR A 217 7.47 -4.78 5.19
C TYR A 217 8.40 -4.99 3.97
N ARG A 218 7.83 -5.06 2.76
CA ARG A 218 8.58 -5.08 1.50
C ARG A 218 8.90 -3.65 1.05
N LEU A 219 10.15 -3.41 0.68
CA LEU A 219 10.65 -2.05 0.41
C LEU A 219 9.95 -1.39 -0.78
N SER A 220 9.65 -2.10 -1.86
CA SER A 220 9.01 -1.47 -3.03
C SER A 220 7.62 -0.95 -2.70
N GLY A 221 6.86 -1.72 -1.91
CA GLY A 221 5.54 -1.32 -1.43
C GLY A 221 5.63 -0.10 -0.51
N PHE A 222 6.55 -0.12 0.46
CA PHE A 222 6.72 1.00 1.37
C PHE A 222 7.21 2.26 0.64
N ALA A 223 8.20 2.16 -0.23
CA ALA A 223 8.73 3.28 -1.02
C ALA A 223 7.64 3.91 -1.89
N GLY A 224 6.84 3.09 -2.58
CA GLY A 224 5.69 3.55 -3.35
C GLY A 224 4.60 4.21 -2.51
N TYR A 225 4.39 3.74 -1.28
CA TYR A 225 3.48 4.37 -0.33
C TYR A 225 3.97 5.76 0.09
N VAL A 226 5.22 5.86 0.55
CA VAL A 226 5.72 7.14 1.05
C VAL A 226 5.91 8.18 -0.05
N LYS A 227 6.33 7.79 -1.25
CA LYS A 227 6.52 8.72 -2.38
C LYS A 227 5.30 9.62 -2.63
N ASN A 228 4.12 9.02 -2.61
CA ASN A 228 2.88 9.70 -2.96
C ASN A 228 2.06 10.16 -1.76
N ASN A 229 2.36 9.68 -0.55
CA ASN A 229 1.46 9.87 0.58
C ASN A 229 2.13 10.40 1.85
N MET A 230 3.46 10.54 1.84
CA MET A 230 4.23 11.06 2.96
C MET A 230 5.30 12.07 2.49
N PRO A 231 5.62 13.09 3.30
CA PRO A 231 4.94 13.52 4.54
C PRO A 231 3.50 14.01 4.33
N PHE A 232 2.82 14.42 5.41
CA PHE A 232 1.46 14.98 5.31
C PHE A 232 1.41 16.12 4.29
N GLY A 233 0.41 16.10 3.41
CA GLY A 233 0.30 17.04 2.27
C GLY A 233 0.95 16.54 0.98
N ALA A 234 1.73 15.45 1.00
CA ALA A 234 2.19 14.81 -0.23
C ALA A 234 1.03 14.16 -0.99
N SER A 235 1.13 14.20 -2.31
CA SER A 235 0.25 13.49 -3.24
C SER A 235 1.06 13.00 -4.43
N TYR A 236 0.47 12.15 -5.28
CA TYR A 236 1.11 11.77 -6.54
C TYR A 236 1.35 12.98 -7.48
N ALA A 237 0.54 14.04 -7.36
CA ALA A 237 0.66 15.27 -8.14
C ALA A 237 1.69 16.24 -7.55
N SER A 238 2.00 16.11 -6.26
CA SER A 238 2.96 16.95 -5.54
C SER A 238 3.78 16.08 -4.56
N PRO A 239 4.64 15.18 -5.07
CA PRO A 239 5.48 14.36 -4.22
C PRO A 239 6.52 15.22 -3.50
N GLN A 240 6.79 14.91 -2.24
CA GLN A 240 7.75 15.66 -1.40
C GLN A 240 9.08 14.91 -1.18
N LEU A 241 9.14 13.67 -1.63
CA LEU A 241 10.34 12.83 -1.61
C LEU A 241 10.79 12.56 -3.03
N THR A 242 12.11 12.51 -3.26
CA THR A 242 12.66 11.87 -4.46
C THR A 242 12.45 10.35 -4.39
N ASP A 243 12.64 9.66 -5.51
CA ASP A 243 12.51 8.20 -5.53
C ASP A 243 13.59 7.55 -4.65
N GLU A 244 14.81 8.08 -4.67
CA GLU A 244 15.90 7.66 -3.79
C GLU A 244 15.56 7.87 -2.32
N GLU A 245 15.05 9.05 -1.93
CA GLU A 245 14.65 9.31 -0.55
C GLU A 245 13.55 8.34 -0.09
N ALA A 246 12.60 8.02 -0.97
CA ALA A 246 11.51 7.08 -0.68
C ALA A 246 12.01 5.65 -0.46
N TRP A 247 12.96 5.18 -1.28
CA TRP A 247 13.61 3.87 -1.10
C TRP A 247 14.47 3.83 0.16
N ASP A 248 15.27 4.87 0.40
CA ASP A 248 16.20 4.93 1.53
C ASP A 248 15.43 4.99 2.86
N VAL A 249 14.36 5.81 2.96
CA VAL A 249 13.52 5.86 4.18
C VAL A 249 12.75 4.56 4.39
N ALA A 250 12.33 3.88 3.33
CA ALA A 250 11.74 2.54 3.41
C ALA A 250 12.73 1.53 4.01
N ALA A 251 14.00 1.57 3.57
CA ALA A 251 15.06 0.72 4.11
C ALA A 251 15.31 0.99 5.59
N PHE A 252 15.33 2.26 6.01
CA PHE A 252 15.46 2.62 7.43
C PHE A 252 14.31 2.07 8.28
N VAL A 253 13.07 2.35 7.90
CA VAL A 253 11.88 1.90 8.67
C VAL A 253 11.76 0.38 8.72
N ASN A 254 12.03 -0.33 7.62
CA ASN A 254 11.96 -1.79 7.57
C ASN A 254 13.23 -2.51 8.06
N ALA A 255 14.27 -1.76 8.45
CA ALA A 255 15.39 -2.29 9.22
C ALA A 255 15.11 -2.35 10.72
N MET A 256 14.10 -1.62 11.22
CA MET A 256 13.82 -1.53 12.65
C MET A 256 13.10 -2.76 13.21
N PRO A 257 13.28 -3.08 14.51
CA PRO A 257 12.61 -4.20 15.16
C PRO A 257 11.08 -4.08 15.12
N ARG A 258 10.40 -5.20 14.89
CA ARG A 258 8.93 -5.31 14.84
C ARG A 258 8.50 -6.74 15.19
N PRO A 259 7.20 -7.00 15.44
CA PRO A 259 6.74 -8.34 15.72
C PRO A 259 7.02 -9.31 14.56
N HIS A 260 7.26 -10.57 14.90
CA HIS A 260 7.44 -11.65 13.94
C HIS A 260 6.12 -12.38 13.68
N LYS A 261 5.86 -12.76 12.43
CA LYS A 261 4.82 -13.72 12.05
C LYS A 261 5.45 -14.95 11.43
N ASP A 262 5.02 -16.13 11.87
CA ASP A 262 5.34 -17.38 11.19
C ASP A 262 4.79 -17.37 9.76
N GLN A 263 5.70 -17.48 8.80
CA GLN A 263 5.45 -17.44 7.36
C GLN A 263 5.87 -18.77 6.69
N SER A 264 6.06 -19.84 7.45
CA SER A 264 6.46 -21.16 6.94
C SER A 264 5.51 -21.75 5.89
N LYS A 265 4.22 -21.35 5.93
CA LYS A 265 3.19 -21.74 4.97
C LYS A 265 3.00 -20.73 3.83
N ASP A 266 3.70 -19.60 3.87
CA ASP A 266 3.64 -18.62 2.78
C ASP A 266 4.56 -19.04 1.64
N TRP A 267 4.16 -18.71 0.42
CA TRP A 267 4.91 -18.91 -0.82
C TRP A 267 5.24 -20.37 -1.11
N PRO A 268 4.22 -21.25 -1.25
CA PRO A 268 4.44 -22.67 -1.55
C PRO A 268 5.23 -22.89 -2.85
N ILE A 269 5.16 -21.93 -3.79
CA ILE A 269 6.01 -21.87 -4.97
C ILE A 269 7.06 -20.78 -4.75
N LEU A 270 8.30 -21.15 -4.37
CA LEU A 270 9.35 -20.19 -4.01
C LEU A 270 9.66 -19.17 -5.13
N ALA A 271 9.59 -19.61 -6.39
CA ALA A 271 9.81 -18.73 -7.56
C ALA A 271 8.77 -17.60 -7.68
N SER A 272 7.62 -17.73 -7.01
CA SER A 272 6.55 -16.71 -7.00
C SER A 272 6.77 -15.61 -5.95
N LYS A 273 7.76 -15.76 -5.04
CA LYS A 273 8.11 -14.72 -4.07
C LYS A 273 8.45 -13.42 -4.81
N PRO A 274 7.96 -12.24 -4.37
CA PRO A 274 8.37 -10.96 -4.93
C PRO A 274 9.88 -10.77 -4.91
N VAL A 275 10.41 -9.98 -5.85
CA VAL A 275 11.86 -9.67 -5.91
C VAL A 275 12.39 -9.02 -4.64
N ASP A 276 11.51 -8.33 -3.91
CA ASP A 276 11.81 -7.58 -2.70
C ASP A 276 11.25 -8.24 -1.43
N PHE A 277 10.95 -9.54 -1.48
CA PHE A 277 10.52 -10.28 -0.30
C PHE A 277 11.74 -10.60 0.58
N PRO A 278 11.81 -10.08 1.83
CA PRO A 278 13.08 -9.98 2.55
C PRO A 278 13.51 -11.26 3.29
N LEU A 279 12.73 -12.35 3.21
CA LEU A 279 12.97 -13.58 3.96
C LEU A 279 13.06 -14.80 3.02
N GLY A 280 14.13 -15.59 3.19
CA GLY A 280 14.36 -16.82 2.45
C GLY A 280 13.41 -17.96 2.84
N PRO A 281 13.60 -19.17 2.28
CA PRO A 281 14.51 -19.47 1.18
C PRO A 281 14.02 -18.89 -0.17
N TYR A 282 14.89 -18.84 -1.18
CA TYR A 282 14.58 -18.33 -2.53
C TYR A 282 14.80 -19.42 -3.59
N ALA A 283 14.17 -19.26 -4.75
CA ALA A 283 14.37 -20.13 -5.92
C ALA A 283 15.55 -19.69 -6.81
N ASP A 284 16.22 -18.61 -6.42
CA ASP A 284 17.36 -18.01 -7.10
C ASP A 284 18.58 -17.99 -6.16
N GLY A 285 19.72 -17.50 -6.66
CA GLY A 285 20.99 -17.49 -5.92
C GLY A 285 21.28 -16.18 -5.17
N PHE A 286 20.32 -15.26 -5.09
CA PHE A 286 20.55 -13.95 -4.48
C PHE A 286 20.44 -14.00 -2.95
N SER A 287 21.21 -13.15 -2.26
CA SER A 287 21.23 -13.12 -0.80
C SER A 287 19.96 -12.51 -0.21
N GLU A 288 19.61 -12.87 1.03
CA GLU A 288 18.53 -12.19 1.77
C GLU A 288 18.76 -10.68 1.89
N ARG A 289 20.03 -10.25 2.04
CA ARG A 289 20.38 -8.83 2.09
C ARG A 289 19.98 -8.12 0.79
N GLN A 290 20.22 -8.74 -0.36
CA GLN A 290 19.86 -8.17 -1.65
C GLN A 290 18.34 -8.21 -1.89
N HIS A 291 17.65 -9.27 -1.47
CA HIS A 291 16.18 -9.31 -1.48
C HIS A 291 15.55 -8.31 -0.50
N LYS A 292 16.25 -7.94 0.57
CA LYS A 292 15.78 -6.94 1.54
C LYS A 292 16.07 -5.51 1.09
N PHE A 293 17.24 -5.21 0.56
CA PHE A 293 17.68 -3.82 0.31
C PHE A 293 17.99 -3.50 -1.16
N GLY A 294 17.99 -4.48 -2.04
CA GLY A 294 18.41 -4.32 -3.43
C GLY A 294 19.94 -4.37 -3.61
N PRO A 295 20.44 -4.01 -4.80
CA PRO A 295 19.67 -3.60 -5.98
C PRO A 295 18.77 -4.72 -6.49
N PHE A 296 17.53 -4.38 -6.84
CA PHE A 296 16.49 -5.35 -7.21
C PHE A 296 16.50 -5.71 -8.71
N GLN A 297 17.08 -4.84 -9.54
CA GLN A 297 17.12 -5.04 -11.00
C GLN A 297 17.78 -6.37 -11.40
N PRO A 298 18.94 -6.78 -10.84
CA PRO A 298 19.53 -8.09 -11.15
C PRO A 298 18.61 -9.29 -10.84
N ILE A 299 17.85 -9.21 -9.74
CA ILE A 299 16.89 -10.25 -9.35
C ILE A 299 15.73 -10.30 -10.35
N ALA A 300 15.22 -9.13 -10.75
CA ALA A 300 14.15 -9.03 -11.72
C ALA A 300 14.55 -9.57 -13.10
N ASP A 301 15.77 -9.30 -13.54
CA ASP A 301 16.26 -9.75 -14.85
C ASP A 301 16.53 -11.26 -14.87
N ALA A 302 17.11 -11.83 -13.80
CA ALA A 302 17.30 -13.28 -13.67
C ALA A 302 15.98 -14.10 -13.76
N ARG A 303 14.83 -13.46 -13.49
CA ARG A 303 13.51 -14.09 -13.57
C ARG A 303 12.86 -13.99 -14.94
N LYS A 304 13.28 -13.06 -15.80
CA LYS A 304 12.78 -12.94 -17.18
C LYS A 304 13.40 -13.97 -18.12
N VAL A 305 14.57 -14.50 -17.76
CA VAL A 305 15.37 -15.42 -18.57
C VAL A 305 14.90 -16.90 -18.41
N LYS A 306 13.71 -17.13 -17.84
CA LYS A 306 13.15 -18.47 -17.59
C LYS A 306 11.80 -18.65 -18.26
#